data_AF-A0A7K8ZAE8-F1
#
_entry.id   AF-A0A7K8ZAE8-F1
#
_cell.length_a   1.000
_cell.length_b   1.000
_cell.length_c   1.000
_cell.angle_alpha   90.00
_cell.angle_beta   90.00
_cell.angle_gamma   90.00
#
_symmetry.space_group_name_H-M   'P 1'
#
loop_
_entity.id
_entity.type
_entity.pdbx_description
1 polymer ?
#
loop_
_entity_poly.entity_id
_entity_poly.type
_entity_poly.pdbx_seq_one_letter_code
_entity_poly.pdbx_strand_id
1 'polypeptide(L)'
;RGNTLKNIEKECNAKIMIRGKGSVKEGKVGRKDGQMLPGEDEPLHALVTANTMENVKKAVEQIRNILKQGIETPEDQNDLRKMQLRELARLNGTLREDDNRILRPWQSTETRSITNTTVCTKCGGAGHIASDCKFAR
;
A
#
# COMPACT_ATOMS: atom_id res chain seq x y z
N ARG A 1 9.15 5.87 5.17
CA ARG A 1 10.49 5.26 5.44
C ARG A 1 11.51 5.48 4.31
N GLY A 2 11.20 6.24 3.24
CA GLY A 2 12.22 6.73 2.30
C GLY A 2 13.04 5.65 1.58
N ASN A 3 12.48 4.47 1.31
CA ASN A 3 13.21 3.33 0.75
C ASN A 3 13.78 3.64 -0.64
N THR A 4 12.97 4.23 -1.52
CA THR A 4 13.42 4.61 -2.88
C THR A 4 14.55 5.62 -2.84
N LEU A 5 14.48 6.59 -1.93
CA LEU A 5 15.52 7.60 -1.74
C LEU A 5 16.83 6.92 -1.31
N LYS A 6 16.77 6.00 -0.33
CA LYS A 6 17.91 5.18 0.08
C LYS A 6 18.46 4.28 -1.03
N ASN A 7 17.61 3.76 -1.91
CA ASN A 7 18.05 2.92 -3.02
C ASN A 7 18.89 3.74 -4.00
N ILE A 8 18.41 4.93 -4.38
CA ILE A 8 19.14 5.86 -5.25
C ILE A 8 20.47 6.27 -4.60
N GLU A 9 20.46 6.56 -3.29
CA GLU A 9 21.69 6.87 -2.55
C GLU A 9 22.72 5.73 -2.65
N LYS A 10 22.27 4.48 -2.51
CA LYS A 10 23.12 3.29 -2.59
C LYS A 10 23.62 3.02 -4.02
N GLU A 11 22.76 3.13 -5.02
CA GLU A 11 23.11 2.88 -6.43
C GLU A 11 24.06 3.96 -6.96
N CYS A 12 23.79 5.21 -6.67
CA CYS A 12 24.58 6.34 -7.16
C CYS A 12 25.79 6.65 -6.27
N ASN A 13 25.96 5.98 -5.13
CA ASN A 13 26.95 6.33 -4.10
C ASN A 13 26.93 7.84 -3.80
N ALA A 14 25.72 8.35 -3.58
CA ALA A 14 25.44 9.76 -3.35
C ALA A 14 24.57 9.89 -2.09
N LYS A 15 24.64 11.03 -1.43
CA LYS A 15 23.80 11.41 -0.29
C LYS A 15 22.79 12.44 -0.76
N ILE A 16 21.50 12.19 -0.49
CA ILE A 16 20.40 13.01 -0.97
C ILE A 16 19.61 13.53 0.23
N MET A 17 19.45 14.85 0.34
CA MET A 17 18.68 15.50 1.40
C MET A 17 17.63 16.42 0.81
N ILE A 18 16.35 16.19 1.14
CA ILE A 18 15.27 17.09 0.76
C ILE A 18 15.23 18.24 1.78
N ARG A 19 15.12 19.47 1.28
CA ARG A 19 15.15 20.73 2.03
C ARG A 19 14.11 21.70 1.46
N GLY A 20 13.87 22.81 2.15
CA GLY A 20 12.91 23.83 1.74
C GLY A 20 11.49 23.61 2.27
N LYS A 21 10.61 24.56 1.93
CA LYS A 21 9.21 24.64 2.35
C LYS A 21 8.45 23.36 1.99
N GLY A 22 7.80 22.74 2.98
CA GLY A 22 7.03 21.49 2.81
C GLY A 22 7.83 20.19 2.84
N SER A 23 9.15 20.23 3.02
CA SER A 23 9.98 19.01 3.11
C SER A 23 9.73 18.20 4.39
N VAL A 24 9.39 18.87 5.49
CA VAL A 24 9.08 18.23 6.76
C VAL A 24 7.59 17.88 6.83
N LYS A 25 7.28 16.65 7.23
CA LYS A 25 5.89 16.21 7.42
C LYS A 25 5.21 17.09 8.47
N GLU A 26 4.05 17.65 8.14
CA GLU A 26 3.22 18.40 9.09
C GLU A 26 3.01 17.59 10.38
N GLY A 27 3.27 18.22 11.53
CA GLY A 27 3.25 17.60 12.85
C GLY A 27 4.60 17.09 13.35
N LYS A 28 5.64 17.00 12.51
CA LYS A 28 7.05 17.01 12.98
C LYS A 28 7.53 18.46 13.05
N VAL A 29 6.85 19.25 13.87
CA VAL A 29 7.39 20.54 14.31
C VAL A 29 8.79 20.27 14.87
N GLY A 30 9.71 21.17 14.55
CA GLY A 30 11.14 21.04 14.76
C GLY A 30 11.53 20.42 16.10
N ARG A 31 12.77 19.92 16.13
CA ARG A 31 13.45 19.48 17.36
C ARG A 31 13.08 20.44 18.50
N LYS A 32 12.93 19.88 19.72
CA LYS A 32 12.51 20.47 21.01
C LYS A 32 13.04 21.88 21.40
N ASP A 33 13.85 22.52 20.57
CA ASP A 33 14.63 23.72 20.87
C ASP A 33 14.26 24.95 20.03
N GLY A 34 13.19 24.92 19.22
CA GLY A 34 12.75 26.11 18.47
C GLY A 34 13.75 26.65 17.45
N GLN A 35 14.86 25.96 17.20
CA GLN A 35 15.78 26.28 16.12
C GLN A 35 15.10 25.97 14.78
N MET A 36 14.63 27.03 14.13
CA MET A 36 14.29 27.07 12.72
C MET A 36 15.42 26.38 11.95
N LEU A 37 15.10 25.34 11.20
CA LEU A 37 16.11 24.65 10.42
C LEU A 37 16.60 25.65 9.36
N PRO A 38 17.92 25.93 9.26
CA PRO A 38 18.42 26.80 8.21
C PRO A 38 17.96 26.25 6.85
N GLY A 39 17.17 27.05 6.12
CA GLY A 39 16.54 26.68 4.85
C GLY A 39 15.01 26.55 4.85
N GLU A 40 14.30 26.90 5.93
CA GLU A 40 12.83 26.98 5.92
C GLU A 40 12.26 28.08 5.00
N ASP A 41 13.07 29.05 4.57
CA ASP A 41 12.63 30.07 3.60
C ASP A 41 12.82 29.65 2.13
N GLU A 42 13.67 28.65 1.86
CA GLU A 42 13.97 28.21 0.51
C GLU A 42 12.84 27.37 -0.13
N PRO A 43 12.68 27.43 -1.47
CA PRO A 43 11.75 26.57 -2.19
C PRO A 43 12.11 25.10 -2.00
N LEU A 44 11.13 24.20 -2.16
CA LEU A 44 11.34 22.75 -2.06
C LEU A 44 12.44 22.30 -3.03
N HIS A 45 13.55 21.78 -2.50
CA HIS A 45 14.71 21.36 -3.29
C HIS A 45 15.37 20.10 -2.71
N ALA A 46 16.20 19.46 -3.54
CA ALA A 46 16.99 18.28 -3.15
C ALA A 46 18.48 18.59 -3.24
N LEU A 47 19.18 18.52 -2.11
CA LEU A 47 20.64 18.63 -2.05
C LEU A 47 21.26 17.25 -2.29
N VAL A 48 22.14 17.16 -3.29
CA VAL A 48 22.85 15.92 -3.65
C VAL A 48 24.34 16.11 -3.40
N THR A 49 24.96 15.21 -2.65
CA THR A 49 26.40 15.23 -2.34
C THR A 49 27.00 13.87 -2.66
N ALA A 50 28.05 13.80 -3.48
CA ALA A 50 28.73 12.54 -3.79
C ALA A 50 30.24 12.74 -3.90
N ASN A 51 30.99 11.64 -3.93
CA ASN A 51 32.46 11.66 -4.01
C ASN A 51 32.98 12.04 -5.41
N THR A 52 32.22 11.77 -6.47
CA THR A 52 32.61 12.04 -7.86
C THR A 52 31.52 12.81 -8.60
N MET A 53 31.90 13.62 -9.58
CA MET A 53 30.94 14.39 -10.38
C MET A 53 30.01 13.48 -11.20
N GLU A 54 30.49 12.31 -11.65
CA GLU A 54 29.68 11.33 -12.37
C GLU A 54 28.55 10.78 -11.49
N ASN A 55 28.84 10.48 -10.22
CA ASN A 55 27.83 10.01 -9.26
C ASN A 55 26.77 11.07 -8.98
N VAL A 56 27.17 12.35 -8.87
CA VAL A 56 26.23 13.46 -8.74
C VAL A 56 25.34 13.55 -9.98
N LYS A 57 25.91 13.50 -11.19
CA LYS A 57 25.13 13.57 -12.44
C LYS A 57 24.13 12.42 -12.55
N LYS A 58 24.56 11.18 -12.27
CA LYS A 58 23.68 10.01 -12.26
C LYS A 58 22.54 10.15 -11.25
N ALA A 59 22.85 10.58 -10.02
CA ALA A 59 21.84 10.80 -9.00
C ALA A 59 20.83 11.89 -9.41
N VAL A 60 21.31 13.02 -9.96
CA VAL A 60 20.45 14.12 -10.42
C VAL A 60 19.56 13.68 -11.58
N GLU A 61 20.07 12.90 -12.52
CA GLU A 61 19.30 12.37 -13.65
C GLU A 61 18.18 11.43 -13.17
N GLN A 62 18.51 10.49 -12.29
CA GLN A 62 17.55 9.59 -11.64
C GLN A 62 16.44 10.36 -10.92
N ILE A 63 16.80 11.36 -10.11
CA ILE A 63 15.85 12.21 -9.38
C ILE A 63 14.95 12.97 -10.36
N ARG A 64 15.51 13.56 -11.43
CA ARG A 64 14.73 14.27 -12.46
C ARG A 64 13.76 13.34 -13.16
N ASN A 65 14.17 12.11 -13.47
CA ASN A 65 13.30 11.14 -14.11
C ASN A 65 12.11 10.77 -13.23
N ILE A 66 12.33 10.54 -11.93
CA ILE A 66 11.26 10.28 -10.96
C ILE A 66 10.34 11.51 -10.82
N LEU A 67 10.90 12.71 -10.81
CA LEU A 67 10.12 13.95 -10.73
C LEU A 67 9.21 14.11 -11.97
N LYS A 68 9.74 13.87 -13.17
CA LYS A 68 9.00 13.87 -14.42
C LYS A 68 7.86 12.86 -14.41
N GLN A 69 8.16 11.60 -14.06
CA GLN A 69 7.13 10.56 -13.91
C GLN A 69 6.08 10.92 -12.85
N GLY A 70 6.45 11.66 -11.80
CA GLY A 70 5.51 12.11 -10.78
C GLY A 70 4.56 13.24 -11.24
N ILE A 71 4.99 14.06 -12.21
CA ILE A 71 4.23 15.22 -12.71
C ILE A 71 3.45 14.86 -13.98
N GLU A 72 4.09 14.18 -14.92
CA GLU A 72 3.57 13.89 -16.26
C GLU A 72 2.71 12.62 -16.29
N THR A 73 2.99 11.65 -15.42
CA THR A 73 2.23 10.39 -15.40
C THR A 73 1.07 10.50 -14.41
N PRO A 74 -0.19 10.33 -14.88
CA PRO A 74 -1.35 10.33 -13.99
C PRO A 74 -1.25 9.19 -12.95
N GLU A 75 -1.89 9.37 -11.80
CA GLU A 75 -1.75 8.48 -10.63
C GLU A 75 -2.00 7.00 -10.94
N ASP A 76 -2.85 6.70 -11.93
CA ASP A 76 -3.22 5.34 -12.33
C ASP A 76 -2.11 4.60 -13.09
N GLN A 77 -1.20 5.33 -13.75
CA GLN A 77 -0.10 4.76 -14.55
C GLN A 77 1.26 4.83 -13.86
N ASN A 78 1.33 5.38 -12.65
CA ASN A 78 2.59 5.45 -11.91
C ASN A 78 2.81 4.17 -11.09
N ASP A 79 3.33 3.12 -11.74
CA ASP A 79 3.65 1.83 -11.11
C ASP A 79 4.59 1.97 -9.90
N LEU A 80 5.55 2.90 -9.97
CA LEU A 80 6.48 3.15 -8.88
C LEU A 80 5.76 3.63 -7.62
N ARG A 81 4.85 4.61 -7.76
CA ARG A 81 4.04 5.13 -6.65
C ARG A 81 3.11 4.07 -6.09
N LYS A 82 2.48 3.26 -6.96
CA LYS A 82 1.60 2.15 -6.56
C LYS A 82 2.36 1.10 -5.76
N MET A 83 3.56 0.72 -6.21
CA MET A 83 4.44 -0.22 -5.51
C MET A 83 4.89 0.33 -4.16
N GLN A 84 5.27 1.61 -4.09
CA GLN A 84 5.64 2.28 -2.84
C GLN A 84 4.49 2.30 -1.83
N LEU A 85 3.26 2.62 -2.26
CA LEU A 85 2.08 2.62 -1.40
C LEU A 85 1.73 1.21 -0.91
N ARG A 86 1.82 0.21 -1.79
CA ARG A 86 1.64 -1.20 -1.44
C ARG A 86 2.67 -1.66 -0.41
N GLU A 87 3.95 -1.37 -0.64
CA GLU A 87 5.01 -1.72 0.30
C GLU A 87 4.84 -1.01 1.64
N LEU A 88 4.46 0.27 1.63
CA LEU A 88 4.17 1.02 2.84
C LEU A 88 3.02 0.37 3.63
N ALA A 89 1.94 0.02 2.95
CA ALA A 89 0.80 -0.64 3.58
C ALA A 89 1.19 -2.03 4.13
N ARG A 90 2.04 -2.77 3.42
CA ARG A 90 2.58 -4.06 3.90
C ARG A 90 3.38 -3.88 5.18
N LEU A 91 4.28 -2.89 5.21
CA LEU A 91 5.11 -2.59 6.38
C LEU A 91 4.30 -2.09 7.57
N ASN A 92 3.18 -1.41 7.32
CA ASN A 92 2.29 -0.93 8.37
C ASN A 92 1.23 -1.95 8.78
N GLY A 93 1.17 -3.13 8.13
CA GLY A 93 0.13 -4.14 8.38
C GLY A 93 -1.28 -3.71 7.95
N THR A 94 -1.41 -2.63 7.18
CA THR A 94 -2.70 -2.11 6.68
C THR A 94 -2.94 -2.51 5.22
N LEU A 95 -2.09 -3.37 4.65
CA LEU A 95 -2.27 -3.86 3.30
C LEU A 95 -3.56 -4.68 3.24
N ARG A 96 -4.54 -4.16 2.52
CA ARG A 96 -5.70 -4.95 2.11
C ARG A 96 -5.27 -5.73 0.89
N GLU A 97 -5.18 -7.05 1.04
CA GLU A 97 -4.94 -7.96 -0.08
C GLU A 97 -6.18 -7.94 -0.97
N ASP A 98 -6.22 -6.99 -1.91
CA ASP A 98 -7.18 -6.97 -3.02
C ASP A 98 -6.75 -8.02 -4.05
N ASP A 99 -6.74 -9.27 -3.60
CA ASP A 99 -6.84 -10.48 -4.42
C ASP A 99 -7.45 -11.63 -3.61
N ASN A 100 -8.05 -11.37 -2.43
CA ASN A 100 -8.89 -12.38 -1.79
C ASN A 100 -10.32 -12.32 -2.33
N ARG A 101 -10.46 -12.57 -3.65
CA ARG A 101 -11.66 -13.21 -4.21
C ARG A 101 -11.75 -14.69 -3.80
N ILE A 102 -10.83 -15.18 -2.97
CA ILE A 102 -10.95 -16.50 -2.35
C ILE A 102 -11.78 -16.36 -1.07
N LEU A 103 -13.08 -16.51 -1.27
CA LEU A 103 -14.04 -17.08 -0.31
C LEU A 103 -13.97 -16.48 1.09
N ARG A 104 -14.68 -15.36 1.32
CA ARG A 104 -15.17 -15.04 2.66
C ARG A 104 -16.23 -16.09 3.01
N PRO A 105 -16.01 -17.04 3.94
CA PRO A 105 -17.03 -18.04 4.28
C PRO A 105 -18.29 -17.39 4.87
N TRP A 106 -18.13 -16.18 5.44
CA TRP A 106 -19.18 -15.38 6.05
C TRP A 106 -19.93 -14.45 5.08
N GLN A 107 -19.50 -14.35 3.82
CA GLN A 107 -20.16 -13.55 2.77
C GLN A 107 -20.87 -14.44 1.73
N SER A 108 -20.90 -15.75 1.96
CA SER A 108 -21.86 -16.64 1.31
C SER A 108 -23.24 -16.33 1.86
N THR A 109 -24.03 -15.54 1.12
CA THR A 109 -25.49 -15.44 1.33
C THR A 109 -26.22 -16.75 1.01
N GLU A 110 -25.49 -17.79 0.62
CA GLU A 110 -25.99 -19.14 0.59
C GLU A 110 -25.37 -19.91 1.76
N THR A 111 -25.93 -19.70 2.95
CA THR A 111 -26.15 -20.86 3.82
C THR A 111 -26.90 -21.88 2.99
N ARG A 112 -26.18 -22.77 2.28
CA ARG A 112 -26.74 -24.03 1.85
C ARG A 112 -27.26 -24.67 3.12
N SER A 113 -28.56 -24.51 3.34
CA SER A 113 -29.24 -25.01 4.51
C SER A 113 -28.92 -26.50 4.55
N ILE A 114 -28.18 -26.93 5.58
CA ILE A 114 -27.74 -28.32 5.76
C ILE A 114 -28.93 -29.31 5.72
N THR A 115 -30.14 -28.79 5.90
CA THR A 115 -31.43 -29.48 5.78
C THR A 115 -31.79 -29.89 4.34
N ASN A 116 -31.20 -29.30 3.29
CA ASN A 116 -31.58 -29.63 1.91
C ASN A 116 -30.96 -30.94 1.38
N THR A 117 -30.01 -31.52 2.11
CA THR A 117 -29.40 -32.81 1.76
C THR A 117 -30.16 -33.99 2.37
N THR A 118 -30.96 -33.75 3.42
CA THR A 118 -31.69 -34.81 4.12
C THR A 118 -33.06 -35.01 3.48
N VAL A 119 -33.21 -36.09 2.71
CA VAL A 119 -34.48 -36.48 2.08
C VAL A 119 -35.17 -37.57 2.91
N CYS A 120 -36.45 -37.37 3.19
CA CYS A 120 -37.27 -38.33 3.91
C CYS A 120 -37.63 -39.54 3.03
N THR A 121 -37.28 -40.74 3.46
CA THR A 121 -37.59 -41.99 2.74
C THR A 121 -39.07 -42.38 2.74
N LYS A 122 -39.91 -41.74 3.57
CA LYS A 122 -41.37 -42.01 3.62
C LYS A 122 -42.20 -41.14 2.67
N CYS A 123 -41.87 -39.85 2.54
CA CYS A 123 -42.66 -38.90 1.73
C CYS A 123 -41.86 -38.26 0.58
N GLY A 124 -40.56 -38.51 0.49
CA GLY A 124 -39.68 -37.91 -0.53
C GLY A 124 -39.38 -36.43 -0.31
N GLY A 125 -39.89 -35.81 0.77
CA GLY A 125 -39.64 -34.39 1.09
C GLY A 125 -38.24 -34.15 1.66
N ALA A 126 -37.62 -33.02 1.30
CA ALA A 126 -36.36 -32.56 1.86
C ALA A 126 -36.57 -31.83 3.21
N GLY A 127 -35.57 -31.85 4.09
CA GLY A 127 -35.56 -31.07 5.33
C GLY A 127 -35.90 -31.81 6.63
N HIS A 128 -36.14 -33.13 6.58
CA HIS A 128 -36.44 -33.94 7.77
C HIS A 128 -36.12 -35.43 7.53
N ILE A 129 -35.96 -36.21 8.62
CA ILE A 129 -35.79 -37.66 8.56
C ILE A 129 -37.13 -38.39 8.66
N ALA A 130 -37.16 -39.67 8.28
CA ALA A 130 -38.38 -40.50 8.26
C ALA A 130 -39.08 -40.68 9.62
N SER A 131 -38.37 -40.46 10.73
CA SER A 131 -38.91 -40.51 12.09
C SER A 131 -39.76 -39.28 12.44
N ASP A 132 -39.42 -38.10 11.91
CA ASP A 132 -40.09 -36.83 12.16
C ASP A 132 -41.17 -36.49 11.11
N CYS A 133 -41.45 -37.46 10.22
CA CYS A 133 -42.35 -37.26 9.10
C CYS A 133 -43.82 -37.23 9.55
N LYS A 134 -44.45 -36.04 9.44
CA LYS A 134 -45.87 -35.83 9.76
C LYS A 134 -46.86 -36.42 8.75
N PHE A 135 -46.38 -36.89 7.60
CA PHE A 135 -47.19 -37.63 6.61
C PHE A 135 -47.51 -39.06 7.07
N ALA A 136 -46.92 -39.52 8.17
CA ALA A 136 -47.34 -40.74 8.85
C ALA A 136 -48.57 -40.47 9.72
N ARG A 137 -49.72 -40.25 9.08
CA ARG A 137 -51.04 -40.53 9.63
C ARG A 137 -51.90 -41.19 8.58
#